data_AF-A0A2P1PMT3-F1
#
_entry.id   AF-A0A2P1PMT3-F1
#
_cell.length_a   1.000
_cell.length_b   1.000
_cell.length_c   1.000
_cell.angle_alpha   90.00
_cell.angle_beta   90.00
_cell.angle_gamma   90.00
#
_symmetry.space_group_name_H-M   'P 1'
#
loop_
_entity.id
_entity.type
_entity.pdbx_description
1 polymer ?
#
loop_
_entity_poly.entity_id
_entity_poly.type
_entity_poly.pdbx_seq_one_letter_code
_entity_poly.pdbx_strand_id
1 'polypeptide(L)'
;MAVSRRWPNKSWRSERMPIYEYVAATAGEACDHCRNGFDELQRLSDSDLKFCPICTQPVVRRISAPALATSGSHLLKEDHFSKRGFTQYKRVEKGRYEKTAGNGPDTFSA
;
A
#
# COMPACT_ATOMS: atom_id res chain seq x y z
N MET A 1 26.42 22.52 22.12
CA MET A 1 25.69 22.94 20.90
C MET A 1 24.37 22.18 20.86
N ALA A 2 23.31 22.81 21.36
CA ALA A 2 21.99 22.19 21.45
C ALA A 2 21.25 22.42 20.13
N VAL A 3 20.96 21.34 19.39
CA VAL A 3 20.09 21.40 18.21
C VAL A 3 18.68 21.71 18.73
N SER A 4 18.32 22.98 18.65
CA SER A 4 17.01 23.47 19.02
C SER A 4 15.98 22.82 18.10
N ARG A 5 15.33 21.76 18.58
CA ARG A 5 14.05 21.30 18.02
C ARG A 5 12.99 22.36 18.35
N ARG A 6 13.09 23.52 17.71
CA ARG A 6 12.08 24.58 17.77
C ARG A 6 10.97 24.18 16.80
N TRP A 7 9.96 23.51 17.33
CA TRP A 7 8.73 23.22 16.61
C TRP A 7 8.00 24.53 16.32
N PRO A 8 7.85 24.97 15.06
CA PRO A 8 7.10 26.18 14.74
C PRO A 8 5.60 25.86 14.78
N ASN A 9 4.89 26.68 15.55
CA ASN A 9 3.46 26.98 15.55
C ASN A 9 2.42 25.92 15.13
N LYS A 10 1.51 25.71 16.09
CA LYS A 10 0.27 24.94 16.07
C LYS A 10 -0.73 25.52 15.04
N SER A 11 -0.87 24.87 13.89
CA SER A 11 -2.12 24.87 13.12
C SER A 11 -2.42 23.44 12.67
N TRP A 12 -3.26 22.77 13.45
CA TRP A 12 -3.64 21.36 13.32
C TRP A 12 -4.76 21.14 12.31
N ARG A 13 -4.83 21.95 11.25
CA ARG A 13 -5.70 21.67 10.11
C ARG A 13 -4.83 21.13 8.99
N SER A 14 -5.05 19.85 8.71
CA SER A 14 -4.80 19.11 7.46
C SER A 14 -4.77 20.06 6.25
N GLU A 15 -4.00 19.81 5.19
CA GLU A 15 -4.75 19.14 4.12
C GLU A 15 -3.96 18.13 3.27
N ARG A 16 -2.63 18.17 3.21
CA ARG A 16 -1.84 17.18 2.44
C ARG A 16 -0.45 17.00 3.03
N MET A 17 -0.33 16.05 3.97
CA MET A 17 0.95 15.49 4.41
C MET A 17 1.13 14.11 3.76
N PRO A 18 1.51 14.05 2.47
CA PRO A 18 1.87 12.78 1.87
C PRO A 18 3.09 12.17 2.57
N ILE A 19 3.19 10.86 2.45
CA ILE A 19 4.43 10.14 2.72
C ILE A 19 5.26 10.19 1.44
N TYR A 20 6.53 10.58 1.56
CA TYR A 20 7.51 10.50 0.49
C TYR A 20 8.59 9.51 0.84
N GLU A 21 8.98 8.71 -0.14
CA GLU A 21 10.08 7.78 -0.04
C GLU A 21 11.37 8.47 -0.51
N TYR A 22 12.46 8.34 0.24
CA TYR A 22 13.79 8.85 -0.10
C TYR A 22 14.81 7.72 -0.06
N VAL A 23 15.83 7.77 -0.92
CA VAL A 23 16.93 6.81 -0.96
C VAL A 23 18.26 7.52 -1.18
N ALA A 24 19.37 6.91 -0.74
CA ALA A 24 20.71 7.42 -1.00
C ALA A 24 20.96 7.65 -2.50
N ALA A 25 21.55 8.79 -2.86
CA ALA A 25 21.92 9.09 -4.24
C ALA A 25 23.08 8.20 -4.73
N THR A 26 23.98 7.83 -3.81
CA THR A 26 25.17 7.00 -4.06
C THR A 26 25.18 5.81 -3.09
N ALA A 27 25.15 4.58 -3.62
CA ALA A 27 25.06 3.38 -2.79
C ALA A 27 26.30 3.12 -1.91
N GLY A 28 27.48 3.61 -2.33
CA GLY A 28 28.74 3.43 -1.61
C GLY A 28 28.85 4.25 -0.32
N GLU A 29 28.09 5.33 -0.20
CA GLU A 29 28.15 6.26 0.94
C GLU A 29 26.90 6.14 1.83
N ALA A 30 26.01 5.20 1.51
CA ALA A 30 24.75 5.03 2.23
C ALA A 30 24.95 4.39 3.61
N CYS A 31 24.29 4.96 4.63
CA CYS A 31 24.11 4.30 5.92
C CYS A 31 22.91 3.34 5.87
N ASP A 32 22.73 2.54 6.92
CA ASP A 32 21.65 1.54 6.97
C ASP A 32 20.25 2.16 6.89
N HIS A 33 20.09 3.42 7.28
CA HIS A 33 18.82 4.13 7.17
C HIS A 33 18.47 4.56 5.74
N CYS A 34 19.44 5.06 4.96
CA CYS A 34 19.18 5.57 3.60
C CYS A 34 19.48 4.57 2.48
N ARG A 35 20.21 3.48 2.77
CA ARG A 35 20.62 2.47 1.78
C ARG A 35 19.44 1.84 1.05
N ASN A 36 18.43 1.39 1.80
CA ASN A 36 17.25 0.72 1.24
C ASN A 36 16.07 1.68 1.02
N GLY A 37 16.24 2.93 1.41
CA GLY A 37 15.21 3.96 1.42
C GLY A 37 14.45 4.04 2.75
N PHE A 38 13.84 5.20 2.97
CA PHE A 38 13.03 5.51 4.15
C PHE A 38 11.86 6.43 3.78
N ASP A 39 10.84 6.41 4.63
CA ASP A 39 9.62 7.19 4.46
C ASP A 39 9.65 8.42 5.36
N GLU A 40 9.28 9.58 4.79
CA GLU A 40 9.15 10.85 5.50
C GLU A 40 7.75 11.43 5.30
N LEU A 41 7.11 11.82 6.40
CA LEU A 41 5.84 12.55 6.38
C LEU A 41 6.13 14.04 6.15
N GLN A 42 5.94 14.49 4.91
CA GLN A 42 6.31 15.84 4.49
C GLN A 42 5.08 16.61 3.97
N ARG A 43 5.04 17.94 4.15
CA ARG A 43 3.97 18.75 3.54
C ARG A 43 4.20 18.84 2.03
N LEU A 44 3.12 18.91 1.26
CA LEU A 44 3.21 19.12 -0.18
C LEU A 44 3.97 20.42 -0.56
N SER A 45 3.93 21.44 0.31
CA SER A 45 4.61 22.72 0.11
C SER A 45 6.10 22.72 0.44
N ASP A 46 6.59 21.70 1.15
CA ASP A 46 7.98 21.67 1.60
C ASP A 46 8.88 21.21 0.46
N SER A 47 10.09 21.75 0.39
CA SER A 47 11.10 21.30 -0.57
C SER A 47 11.56 19.88 -0.28
N ASP A 48 11.90 19.12 -1.32
CA ASP A 48 12.43 17.75 -1.16
C ASP A 48 13.68 17.72 -0.26
N LEU A 49 13.75 16.70 0.59
CA LEU A 49 14.93 16.42 1.39
C LEU A 49 16.15 16.17 0.49
N LYS A 50 17.27 16.84 0.78
CA LYS A 50 18.53 16.70 0.02
C LYS A 50 19.57 15.86 0.73
N PHE A 51 19.45 15.72 2.05
CA PHE A 51 20.42 15.01 2.88
C PHE A 51 19.71 14.07 3.85
N CYS A 52 20.33 12.91 4.09
CA CYS A 52 19.85 11.96 5.08
C CYS A 52 19.87 12.59 6.49
N PRO A 53 18.81 12.45 7.30
CA PRO A 53 18.76 13.03 8.65
C PRO A 53 19.73 12.34 9.64
N ILE A 54 20.27 11.17 9.29
CA ILE A 54 21.17 10.37 10.13
C ILE A 54 22.63 10.55 9.72
N CYS A 55 22.97 10.27 8.46
CA CYS A 55 24.36 10.29 8.00
C CYS A 55 24.72 11.54 7.18
N THR A 56 23.77 12.45 6.93
CA THR A 56 23.95 13.68 6.13
C THR A 56 24.38 13.48 4.67
N GLN A 57 24.41 12.24 4.19
CA GLN A 57 24.74 11.94 2.80
C GLN A 57 23.61 12.32 1.85
N PRO A 58 23.90 12.64 0.57
CA PRO A 58 22.88 13.05 -0.39
C PRO A 58 21.80 11.98 -0.59
N VAL A 59 20.54 12.42 -0.57
CA VAL A 59 19.38 11.56 -0.86
C VAL A 59 18.54 12.15 -1.98
N VAL A 60 17.82 11.28 -2.69
CA VAL A 60 16.87 11.65 -3.73
C VAL A 60 15.50 11.06 -3.41
N ARG A 61 14.45 11.78 -3.80
CA ARG A 61 13.08 11.29 -3.66
C ARG A 61 12.86 10.15 -4.66
N ARG A 62 12.40 9.01 -4.15
CA ARG A 62 12.05 7.83 -4.94
C ARG A 62 10.56 7.87 -5.29
N ILE A 63 10.25 7.62 -6.55
CA ILE A 63 8.87 7.35 -6.99
C ILE A 63 8.65 5.86 -6.80
N SER A 64 7.80 5.51 -5.83
CA SER A 64 7.46 4.10 -5.55
C SER A 64 6.71 3.50 -6.74
N ALA A 65 6.98 2.23 -7.04
CA ALA A 65 6.22 1.52 -8.06
C ALA A 65 4.75 1.42 -7.62
N PRO A 66 3.77 1.75 -8.48
CA PRO A 66 2.37 1.57 -8.12
C PRO A 66 2.08 0.10 -7.87
N ALA A 67 1.31 -0.19 -6.83
CA ALA A 67 0.77 -1.53 -6.62
C ALA A 67 -0.25 -1.82 -7.73
N LEU A 68 0.20 -2.44 -8.81
CA LEU A 68 -0.67 -2.89 -9.89
C LEU A 68 -1.45 -4.12 -9.42
N ALA A 69 -2.63 -3.88 -8.86
CA ALA A 69 -3.62 -4.93 -8.68
C ALA A 69 -4.15 -5.33 -10.07
N THR A 70 -3.58 -6.38 -10.66
CA THR A 70 -4.22 -7.05 -11.79
C THR A 70 -5.57 -7.56 -11.28
N SER A 71 -6.67 -7.11 -11.88
CA SER A 71 -7.99 -7.52 -11.43
C SER A 71 -8.08 -9.05 -11.60
N GLY A 72 -8.17 -9.77 -10.48
CA GLY A 72 -8.39 -11.21 -10.47
C GLY A 72 -9.78 -11.62 -10.96
N SER A 73 -10.44 -10.78 -11.77
CA SER A 73 -11.78 -10.99 -12.31
C SER A 73 -11.88 -12.31 -13.09
N HIS A 74 -10.79 -12.71 -13.77
CA HIS A 74 -10.71 -14.01 -14.43
C HIS A 74 -10.75 -15.19 -13.45
N LEU A 75 -10.26 -15.01 -12.22
CA LEU A 75 -10.29 -16.05 -11.19
C LEU A 75 -11.72 -16.35 -10.73
N LEU A 76 -12.57 -15.32 -10.75
CA LEU A 76 -13.99 -15.35 -10.35
C LEU A 76 -14.94 -15.71 -11.51
N LYS A 77 -14.44 -16.02 -12.70
CA LYS A 77 -15.28 -16.53 -13.79
C LYS A 77 -15.79 -17.93 -13.43
N GLU A 78 -17.07 -18.17 -13.67
CA GLU A 78 -17.77 -19.44 -13.37
C GLU A 78 -16.99 -20.66 -13.83
N ASP A 79 -16.53 -20.64 -15.07
CA ASP A 79 -15.71 -21.70 -15.67
C ASP A 79 -14.41 -21.97 -14.92
N HIS A 80 -13.75 -20.93 -14.42
CA HIS A 80 -12.43 -21.02 -13.83
C HIS A 80 -12.47 -21.56 -12.40
N PHE A 81 -13.37 -21.04 -11.55
CA PHE A 81 -13.47 -21.52 -10.18
C PHE A 81 -14.18 -22.87 -10.09
N SER A 82 -15.15 -23.15 -10.96
CA SER A 82 -15.85 -24.44 -11.00
C SER A 82 -14.90 -25.59 -11.33
N LYS A 83 -13.98 -25.39 -12.28
CA LYS A 83 -12.93 -26.36 -12.63
C LYS A 83 -11.95 -26.63 -11.48
N ARG A 84 -11.83 -25.70 -10.53
CA ARG A 84 -10.95 -25.81 -9.35
C ARG A 84 -11.67 -26.33 -8.11
N GLY A 85 -12.89 -26.84 -8.26
CA GLY A 85 -13.67 -27.45 -7.17
C GLY A 85 -14.42 -26.46 -6.30
N PHE A 86 -14.44 -25.17 -6.65
CA PHE A 86 -15.27 -24.19 -5.94
C PHE A 86 -16.71 -24.24 -6.45
N THR A 87 -17.66 -23.99 -5.55
CA THR A 87 -19.08 -23.88 -5.88
C THR A 87 -19.59 -22.54 -5.38
N GLN A 88 -20.28 -21.80 -6.25
CA GLN A 88 -20.90 -20.53 -5.92
C GLN A 88 -22.37 -20.74 -5.59
N TYR A 89 -22.80 -20.16 -4.47
CA TYR A 89 -24.18 -20.15 -4.02
C TYR A 89 -24.71 -18.72 -3.91
N LYS A 90 -25.95 -18.53 -4.34
CA LYS A 90 -26.70 -17.29 -4.16
C LYS A 90 -27.72 -17.49 -3.04
N ARG A 91 -27.73 -16.58 -2.07
CA ARG A 91 -28.74 -16.58 -1.00
C ARG A 91 -30.08 -16.17 -1.59
N VAL A 92 -31.08 -17.03 -1.46
CA VAL A 92 -32.44 -16.78 -1.97
C VAL A 92 -33.35 -16.31 -0.84
N GLU A 93 -33.22 -16.95 0.33
CA GLU A 93 -33.97 -16.61 1.55
C GLU A 93 -33.06 -16.76 2.78
N LYS A 94 -33.57 -16.40 3.96
CA LYS A 94 -32.83 -16.56 5.21
C LYS A 94 -32.56 -18.04 5.47
N GLY A 95 -31.29 -18.43 5.42
CA GLY A 95 -30.88 -19.82 5.61
C GLY A 95 -31.02 -20.71 4.37
N ARG A 96 -31.48 -20.21 3.22
CA ARG A 96 -31.63 -20.98 1.97
C ARG A 96 -30.75 -20.44 0.86
N TYR A 97 -29.94 -21.32 0.29
CA TYR A 97 -28.96 -21.00 -0.74
C TYR A 97 -29.15 -21.90 -1.95
N GLU A 98 -29.16 -21.31 -3.14
CA GLU A 98 -29.23 -22.01 -4.42
C GLU A 98 -27.90 -21.90 -5.15
N LYS A 99 -27.47 -23.00 -5.75
CA LYS A 99 -26.23 -23.07 -6.51
C LYS A 99 -26.36 -22.28 -7.80
N THR A 100 -25.33 -21.50 -8.13
CA THR A 100 -25.24 -20.74 -9.38
C THR A 100 -24.18 -21.33 -10.33
N ALA A 101 -23.06 -21.83 -9.79
CA ALA A 101 -22.00 -22.47 -10.57
C ALA A 101 -21.18 -23.44 -9.71
N GLY A 102 -20.55 -24.45 -10.33
CA GLY A 102 -19.72 -25.46 -9.66
C GLY A 102 -20.34 -26.87 -9.67
N ASN A 103 -19.76 -27.77 -8.87
CA ASN A 103 -20.16 -29.19 -8.82
C ASN A 103 -20.85 -29.59 -7.50
N GLY A 104 -21.12 -28.64 -6.59
CA GLY A 104 -21.85 -28.91 -5.35
C GLY A 104 -23.34 -29.22 -5.55
N PRO A 105 -24.07 -29.57 -4.47
CA PRO A 105 -25.52 -29.80 -4.51
C PRO A 105 -26.29 -28.53 -4.91
N ASP A 106 -27.45 -28.69 -5.55
CA ASP A 106 -28.23 -27.59 -6.13
C ASP A 106 -28.81 -26.63 -5.08
N THR A 107 -29.09 -27.14 -3.89
CA THR A 107 -29.53 -26.33 -2.75
C THR A 107 -28.77 -26.69 -1.48
N PHE A 108 -28.54 -25.69 -0.64
CA PHE A 108 -27.97 -25.84 0.70
C PHE A 108 -28.78 -24.99 1.67
N SER A 109 -29.07 -25.56 2.85
CA SER A 109 -29.70 -24.83 3.95
C SER A 109 -28.76 -24.79 5.15
N ALA A 110 -28.61 -23.61 5.77
CA ALA A 110 -27.72 -23.35 6.89
C ALA A 110 -28.49 -23.14 8.19
#